data_AF-A0A384KWV3-F1
#
_entry.id   AF-A0A384KWV3-F1
#
_cell.length_a   1.000
_cell.length_b   1.000
_cell.length_c   1.000
_cell.angle_alpha   90.00
_cell.angle_beta   90.00
_cell.angle_gamma   90.00
#
_symmetry.space_group_name_H-M   'P 1'
#
loop_
_entity.id
_entity.type
_entity.pdbx_description
1 polymer ?
#
loop_
_entity_poly.entity_id
_entity_poly.type
_entity_poly.pdbx_seq_one_letter_code
_entity_poly.pdbx_strand_id
1 'polypeptide(L)'
;MNTRRCNVLTLLASLLSMSSPGYNLTPAHRMTPEQIDWEREQNNSGCKNQVLLKIIKNEMSFEQLPSNNLLMTSKIYNINEFFVNLLGDKKLKQIVEACGDYIYLKNLRMVIFTIKENVNMDFLRNFFRVLINNDVCVEFDQGASPQDG
;
A
#
# COMPACT_ATOMS: atom_id res chain seq x y z
N MET A 1 66.53 -29.02 4.04
CA MET A 1 66.40 -28.79 2.58
C MET A 1 65.00 -28.27 2.33
N ASN A 2 64.84 -26.95 2.29
CA ASN A 2 64.74 -26.15 1.08
C ASN A 2 63.51 -26.48 0.22
N THR A 3 62.65 -25.44 0.11
CA THR A 3 61.92 -25.00 -1.10
C THR A 3 60.75 -25.87 -1.58
N ARG A 4 59.59 -25.36 -1.98
CA ARG A 4 59.15 -24.01 -2.45
C ARG A 4 57.61 -24.03 -2.42
N ARG A 5 56.97 -23.02 -1.80
CA ARG A 5 56.25 -21.89 -2.46
C ARG A 5 55.12 -22.33 -3.41
N CYS A 6 53.87 -22.09 -2.98
CA CYS A 6 53.02 -20.98 -3.42
C CYS A 6 52.58 -21.09 -4.88
N ASN A 7 51.28 -21.25 -5.11
CA ASN A 7 50.49 -20.20 -5.75
C ASN A 7 48.99 -20.49 -5.64
N VAL A 8 48.32 -19.54 -4.97
CA VAL A 8 46.92 -19.22 -5.18
C VAL A 8 46.80 -18.62 -6.57
N LEU A 9 46.00 -19.21 -7.47
CA LEU A 9 45.36 -18.47 -8.58
C LEU A 9 44.23 -19.31 -9.20
N THR A 10 43.00 -18.86 -8.92
CA THR A 10 41.82 -18.75 -9.80
C THR A 10 41.66 -19.68 -11.00
N LEU A 11 40.49 -20.34 -11.07
CA LEU A 11 39.71 -20.42 -12.33
C LEU A 11 38.22 -20.71 -12.05
N LEU A 12 37.39 -19.73 -12.41
CA LEU A 12 35.95 -19.83 -12.65
C LEU A 12 35.68 -20.73 -13.88
N ALA A 13 34.69 -21.62 -13.76
CA ALA A 13 33.74 -22.05 -14.80
C ALA A 13 33.01 -23.28 -14.23
N SER A 14 31.68 -23.32 -14.09
CA SER A 14 30.76 -23.61 -15.18
C SER A 14 29.35 -23.71 -14.56
N LEU A 15 28.40 -22.88 -15.00
CA LEU A 15 27.32 -23.24 -15.93
C LEU A 15 26.38 -24.32 -15.40
N LEU A 16 25.28 -23.89 -14.79
CA LEU A 16 23.96 -24.48 -15.05
C LEU A 16 22.97 -23.35 -15.32
N SER A 17 22.98 -22.90 -16.57
CA SER A 17 21.89 -22.15 -17.17
C SER A 17 20.72 -23.10 -17.43
N MET A 18 19.71 -23.11 -16.57
CA MET A 18 18.37 -23.54 -16.95
C MET A 18 17.61 -22.31 -17.42
N SER A 19 17.58 -22.12 -18.74
CA SER A 19 16.63 -21.22 -19.40
C SER A 19 15.27 -21.90 -19.47
N SER A 20 14.27 -21.37 -18.76
CA SER A 20 12.85 -21.53 -19.12
C SER A 20 12.36 -20.22 -19.73
N PRO A 21 11.62 -20.25 -20.85
CA PRO A 21 11.28 -19.04 -21.59
C PRO A 21 10.05 -18.34 -20.99
N GLY A 22 10.05 -17.00 -21.09
CA GLY A 22 8.83 -16.26 -21.40
C GLY A 22 7.98 -15.78 -20.23
N TYR A 23 8.50 -14.90 -19.38
CA TYR A 23 7.68 -13.87 -18.73
C TYR A 23 8.46 -12.55 -18.76
N ASN A 24 8.05 -11.61 -19.60
CA ASN A 24 8.47 -10.22 -19.45
C ASN A 24 7.83 -9.70 -18.15
N LEU A 25 8.50 -9.93 -17.03
CA LEU A 25 8.22 -9.21 -15.80
C LEU A 25 8.58 -7.75 -16.09
N THR A 26 7.55 -6.93 -16.33
CA THR A 26 7.64 -5.48 -16.26
C THR A 26 8.49 -5.10 -15.05
N PRO A 27 9.45 -4.15 -15.15
CA PRO A 27 10.30 -3.82 -14.02
C PRO A 27 9.40 -3.38 -12.88
N ALA A 28 9.41 -4.11 -11.77
CA ALA A 28 8.87 -3.63 -10.51
C ALA A 28 9.47 -2.24 -10.31
N HIS A 29 8.64 -1.20 -10.29
CA HIS A 29 9.08 0.16 -9.99
C HIS A 29 9.92 0.10 -8.72
N ARG A 30 11.24 0.23 -8.86
CA ARG A 30 12.15 0.28 -7.72
C ARG A 30 11.77 1.52 -6.93
N MET A 31 11.32 1.30 -5.71
CA MET A 31 11.01 2.39 -4.80
C MET A 31 12.25 3.24 -4.57
N THR A 32 12.07 4.56 -4.52
CA THR A 32 13.18 5.46 -4.21
C THR A 32 13.62 5.25 -2.76
N PRO A 33 14.89 5.51 -2.41
CA PRO A 33 15.35 5.42 -1.02
C PRO A 33 14.48 6.22 -0.04
N GLU A 34 13.95 7.37 -0.48
CA GLU A 34 13.03 8.22 0.29
C GLU A 34 11.70 7.51 0.61
N GLN A 35 11.18 6.68 -0.32
CA GLN A 35 9.99 5.87 -0.07
C GLN A 35 10.28 4.76 0.95
N ILE A 36 11.48 4.18 0.92
CA ILE A 36 11.89 3.12 1.85
C ILE A 36 12.02 3.66 3.28
N ASP A 37 12.55 4.87 3.44
CA ASP A 37 12.70 5.50 4.75
C ASP A 37 11.35 5.98 5.31
N TRP A 38 10.46 6.55 4.47
CA TRP A 38 9.09 6.88 4.85
C TRP A 38 8.30 5.66 5.38
N GLU A 39 8.47 4.51 4.74
CA GLU A 39 7.83 3.25 5.17
C GLU A 39 8.37 2.74 6.52
N ARG A 40 9.66 3.00 6.82
CA ARG A 40 10.27 2.58 8.09
C ARG A 40 9.76 3.41 9.26
N GLU A 41 9.54 4.72 9.05
CA GLU A 41 9.04 5.64 10.10
C GLU A 41 7.58 5.38 10.48
N GLN A 42 6.72 5.01 9.52
CA GLN A 42 5.29 4.75 9.77
C GLN A 42 5.01 3.53 10.66
N ASN A 43 5.98 2.61 10.84
CA ASN A 43 5.78 1.36 11.57
C ASN A 43 5.82 1.47 13.12
N ASN A 44 6.21 2.62 13.70
CA ASN A 44 6.54 2.68 15.13
C ASN A 44 5.57 3.45 16.06
N SER A 45 4.58 4.19 15.57
CA SER A 45 3.62 4.89 16.47
C SER A 45 2.26 5.28 15.87
N GLY A 46 2.08 5.19 14.54
CA GLY A 46 0.87 5.62 13.84
C GLY A 46 -0.21 4.55 13.65
N CYS A 47 -1.15 4.83 12.77
CA CYS A 47 -2.18 3.91 12.32
C CYS A 47 -1.60 2.70 11.56
N LYS A 48 -2.02 1.48 11.92
CA LYS A 48 -1.53 0.23 11.30
C LYS A 48 -2.21 -0.05 9.96
N ASN A 49 -1.77 0.64 8.91
CA ASN A 49 -2.35 0.54 7.56
C ASN A 49 -1.69 -0.54 6.67
N GLN A 50 -1.40 -1.73 7.23
CA GLN A 50 -0.61 -2.76 6.53
C GLN A 50 -1.22 -3.22 5.20
N VAL A 51 -2.56 -3.34 5.13
CA VAL A 51 -3.24 -3.75 3.89
C VAL A 51 -3.11 -2.66 2.82
N LEU A 52 -3.28 -1.38 3.17
CA LEU A 52 -3.06 -0.27 2.24
C LEU A 52 -1.63 -0.23 1.73
N LEU A 53 -0.64 -0.51 2.58
CA LEU A 53 0.76 -0.59 2.16
C LEU A 53 0.99 -1.68 1.10
N LYS A 54 0.39 -2.87 1.25
CA LYS A 54 0.46 -3.93 0.23
C LYS A 54 -0.11 -3.46 -1.11
N ILE A 55 -1.21 -2.72 -1.10
CA ILE A 55 -1.85 -2.18 -2.31
C ILE A 55 -0.96 -1.10 -2.95
N ILE A 56 -0.38 -0.19 -2.16
CA ILE A 56 0.57 0.84 -2.65
C ILE A 56 1.81 0.19 -3.28
N LYS A 57 2.26 -0.95 -2.76
CA LYS A 57 3.40 -1.74 -3.24
C LYS A 57 3.11 -2.60 -4.48
N ASN A 58 1.88 -2.61 -4.97
CA ASN A 58 1.40 -3.54 -6.01
C ASN A 58 1.54 -5.02 -5.62
N GLU A 59 1.51 -5.32 -4.33
CA GLU A 59 1.51 -6.69 -3.80
C GLU A 59 0.09 -7.28 -3.75
N MET A 60 -0.93 -6.46 -4.00
CA MET A 60 -2.35 -6.82 -3.97
C MET A 60 -3.09 -6.13 -5.12
N SER A 61 -3.91 -6.88 -5.86
CA SER A 61 -4.78 -6.35 -6.93
C SER A 61 -6.15 -5.92 -6.39
N PHE A 62 -6.96 -5.27 -7.23
CA PHE A 62 -8.31 -4.81 -6.86
C PHE A 62 -9.22 -5.99 -6.45
N GLU A 63 -9.13 -7.10 -7.17
CA GLU A 63 -9.93 -8.31 -6.94
C GLU A 63 -9.57 -9.02 -5.63
N GLN A 64 -8.42 -8.66 -5.05
CA GLN A 64 -7.92 -9.20 -3.79
C GLN A 64 -8.22 -8.27 -2.60
N LEU A 65 -8.92 -7.16 -2.82
CA LEU A 65 -9.35 -6.29 -1.74
C LEU A 65 -10.27 -7.05 -0.78
N PRO A 66 -10.03 -6.96 0.55
CA PRO A 66 -10.89 -7.65 1.52
C PRO A 66 -12.35 -7.18 1.47
N SER A 67 -12.58 -5.93 1.06
CA SER A 67 -13.89 -5.30 0.95
C SER A 67 -13.77 -4.04 0.10
N ASN A 68 -14.89 -3.60 -0.47
CA ASN A 68 -14.98 -2.26 -1.08
C ASN A 68 -15.27 -1.18 -0.03
N ASN A 69 -15.67 -1.56 1.19
CA ASN A 69 -15.96 -0.62 2.26
C ASN A 69 -14.76 -0.48 3.20
N LEU A 70 -14.41 0.77 3.47
CA LEU A 70 -13.34 1.15 4.37
C LEU A 70 -13.92 1.93 5.54
N LEU A 71 -13.53 1.55 6.75
CA LEU A 71 -13.79 2.27 7.98
C LEU A 71 -12.57 3.13 8.28
N MET A 72 -12.78 4.44 8.41
CA MET A 72 -11.71 5.42 8.58
C MET A 72 -11.89 6.23 9.85
N THR A 73 -10.83 6.29 10.64
CA THR A 73 -10.74 7.11 11.85
C THR A 73 -9.40 7.85 11.88
N SER A 74 -9.24 8.79 12.80
CA SER A 74 -7.93 9.39 13.08
C SER A 74 -7.78 9.54 14.58
N LYS A 75 -6.56 9.33 15.07
CA LYS A 75 -6.22 9.54 16.49
C LYS A 75 -5.92 11.00 16.81
N ILE A 76 -5.48 11.75 15.80
CA ILE A 76 -4.91 13.09 15.97
C ILE A 76 -5.92 14.17 15.57
N TYR A 77 -6.71 13.95 14.51
CA TYR A 77 -7.57 14.97 13.93
C TYR A 77 -9.04 14.53 13.84
N ASN A 78 -9.93 15.51 13.69
CA ASN A 78 -11.32 15.22 13.31
C ASN A 78 -11.34 14.72 11.86
N ILE A 79 -11.64 13.43 11.67
CA ILE A 79 -11.65 12.81 10.34
C ILE A 79 -12.60 13.51 9.36
N ASN A 80 -13.69 14.13 9.85
CA ASN A 80 -14.58 14.90 8.98
C ASN A 80 -13.93 16.17 8.44
N GLU A 81 -13.18 16.90 9.27
CA GLU A 81 -12.44 18.10 8.83
C GLU A 81 -11.38 17.73 7.81
N PHE A 82 -10.70 16.59 7.99
CA PHE A 82 -9.78 16.06 7.00
C PHE A 82 -10.46 15.86 5.64
N PHE A 83 -11.63 15.19 5.60
CA PHE A 83 -12.36 14.98 4.35
C PHE A 83 -12.89 16.29 3.74
N VAL A 84 -13.39 17.23 4.56
CA VAL A 84 -13.79 18.56 4.07
C VAL A 84 -12.62 19.28 3.41
N ASN A 85 -11.43 19.22 4.01
CA ASN A 85 -10.22 19.82 3.45
C ASN A 85 -9.77 19.13 2.16
N LEU A 86 -9.82 17.79 2.09
CA LEU A 86 -9.53 17.04 0.86
C LEU A 86 -10.43 17.46 -0.30
N LEU A 87 -11.72 17.70 -0.03
CA LEU A 87 -12.69 18.11 -1.05
C LEU A 87 -12.60 19.59 -1.42
N GLY A 88 -11.98 20.40 -0.56
CA GLY A 88 -11.67 21.80 -0.86
C GLY A 88 -10.57 21.96 -1.91
N ASP A 89 -9.63 21.01 -1.98
CA ASP A 89 -8.60 20.98 -3.02
C ASP A 89 -9.12 20.31 -4.30
N LYS A 90 -9.02 21.01 -5.44
CA LYS A 90 -9.58 20.54 -6.72
C LYS A 90 -8.98 19.21 -7.19
N LYS A 91 -7.67 18.99 -6.98
CA LYS A 91 -6.97 17.80 -7.46
C LYS A 91 -7.25 16.61 -6.53
N LEU A 92 -7.24 16.84 -5.22
CA LEU A 92 -7.57 15.79 -4.25
C LEU A 92 -9.04 15.41 -4.33
N LYS A 93 -9.95 16.37 -4.51
CA LYS A 93 -11.36 16.12 -4.79
C LYS A 93 -11.55 15.17 -5.97
N GLN A 94 -10.88 15.42 -7.09
CA GLN A 94 -10.95 14.53 -8.26
C GLN A 94 -10.46 13.12 -7.95
N ILE A 95 -9.39 12.97 -7.16
CA ILE A 95 -8.89 11.65 -6.75
C ILE A 95 -9.92 10.93 -5.88
N VAL A 96 -10.48 11.61 -4.88
CA VAL A 96 -11.48 11.05 -3.96
C VAL A 96 -12.72 10.61 -4.73
N GLU A 97 -13.30 11.49 -5.55
CA GLU A 97 -14.50 11.21 -6.33
C GLU A 97 -14.31 10.11 -7.39
N ALA A 98 -13.11 10.01 -7.97
CA ALA A 98 -12.75 8.92 -8.88
C ALA A 98 -12.60 7.57 -8.13
N CYS A 99 -12.19 7.60 -6.86
CA CYS A 99 -12.00 6.38 -6.08
C CYS A 99 -13.29 5.84 -5.48
N GLY A 100 -14.21 6.69 -5.08
CA GLY A 100 -15.36 6.25 -4.31
C GLY A 100 -16.22 7.38 -3.78
N ASP A 101 -17.13 7.00 -2.90
CA ASP A 101 -18.02 7.90 -2.19
C ASP A 101 -17.84 7.70 -0.68
N TYR A 102 -18.16 8.71 0.14
CA TYR A 102 -17.94 8.65 1.57
C TYR A 102 -19.14 9.14 2.37
N ILE A 103 -19.31 8.60 3.56
CA ILE A 103 -20.33 8.97 4.53
C ILE A 103 -19.65 9.23 5.87
N TYR A 104 -19.88 10.41 6.45
CA TYR A 104 -19.42 10.72 7.79
C TYR A 104 -20.47 10.35 8.84
N LEU A 105 -20.11 9.42 9.73
CA LEU A 105 -20.90 9.00 10.87
C LEU A 105 -20.58 9.89 12.07
N LYS A 106 -21.29 11.01 12.20
CA LYS A 106 -21.06 12.03 13.24
C LYS A 106 -20.96 11.48 14.65
N ASN A 107 -21.86 10.56 15.01
CA ASN A 107 -21.91 10.00 16.37
C ASN A 107 -20.72 9.08 16.68
N LEU A 108 -20.14 8.45 15.66
CA LEU A 108 -18.98 7.55 15.80
C LEU A 108 -17.66 8.24 15.46
N ARG A 109 -17.71 9.49 14.96
CA ARG A 109 -16.55 10.22 14.44
C ARG A 109 -15.72 9.40 13.45
N MET A 110 -16.41 8.68 12.57
CA MET A 110 -15.85 7.75 11.61
C MET A 110 -16.33 8.13 10.21
N VAL A 111 -15.51 7.87 9.21
CA VAL A 111 -15.92 7.90 7.80
C VAL A 111 -16.03 6.46 7.30
N ILE A 112 -17.15 6.15 6.65
CA ILE A 112 -17.25 4.98 5.79
C ILE A 112 -16.95 5.46 4.37
N PHE A 113 -15.96 4.84 3.72
CA PHE A 113 -15.64 5.10 2.32
C PHE A 113 -15.91 3.85 1.50
N THR A 114 -16.71 3.98 0.46
CA THR A 114 -17.05 2.88 -0.46
C THR A 114 -16.29 3.08 -1.75
N ILE A 115 -15.35 2.19 -2.04
CA ILE A 115 -14.56 2.16 -3.27
C ILE A 115 -15.48 1.77 -4.43
N LYS A 116 -15.44 2.53 -5.53
CA LYS A 116 -16.20 2.26 -6.75
C LYS A 116 -15.70 0.98 -7.42
N GLU A 117 -16.62 0.24 -8.01
CA GLU A 117 -16.28 -0.88 -8.88
C GLU A 117 -15.43 -0.40 -10.06
N ASN A 118 -14.40 -1.17 -10.42
CA ASN A 118 -13.48 -0.88 -11.51
C ASN A 118 -12.69 0.45 -11.35
N VAL A 119 -12.44 0.88 -10.11
CA VAL A 119 -11.54 2.01 -9.86
C VAL A 119 -10.16 1.74 -10.48
N ASN A 120 -9.59 2.75 -11.12
CA ASN A 120 -8.22 2.65 -11.59
C ASN A 120 -7.26 2.60 -10.38
N MET A 121 -6.44 1.55 -10.34
CA MET A 121 -5.52 1.27 -9.23
C MET A 121 -4.47 2.37 -8.99
N ASP A 122 -4.09 3.16 -9.99
CA ASP A 122 -3.21 4.32 -9.77
C ASP A 122 -3.90 5.40 -8.92
N PHE A 123 -5.19 5.67 -9.16
CA PHE A 123 -5.97 6.60 -8.35
C PHE A 123 -6.14 6.08 -6.92
N LEU A 124 -6.48 4.79 -6.78
CA LEU A 124 -6.66 4.17 -5.46
C LEU A 124 -5.36 4.20 -4.64
N ARG A 125 -4.21 3.89 -5.27
CA ARG A 125 -2.89 3.99 -4.62
C ARG A 125 -2.55 5.41 -4.20
N ASN A 126 -2.86 6.40 -5.05
CA ASN A 126 -2.66 7.81 -4.69
C ASN A 126 -3.55 8.23 -3.53
N PHE A 127 -4.82 7.80 -3.50
CA PHE A 127 -5.72 8.05 -2.39
C PHE A 127 -5.19 7.43 -1.09
N PHE A 128 -4.78 6.17 -1.10
CA PHE A 128 -4.22 5.51 0.09
C PHE A 128 -2.95 6.16 0.61
N ARG A 129 -2.07 6.66 -0.28
CA ARG A 129 -0.90 7.45 0.15
C ARG A 129 -1.32 8.71 0.89
N VAL A 130 -2.35 9.41 0.41
CA VAL A 130 -2.90 10.60 1.09
C VAL A 130 -3.41 10.23 2.48
N LEU A 131 -4.13 9.12 2.63
CA LEU A 131 -4.64 8.66 3.94
C LEU A 131 -3.50 8.35 4.92
N ILE A 132 -2.49 7.58 4.50
CA ILE A 132 -1.37 7.20 5.38
C ILE A 132 -0.54 8.43 5.76
N ASN A 133 -0.25 9.32 4.80
CA ASN A 133 0.50 10.55 5.07
C ASN A 133 -0.16 11.47 6.10
N ASN A 134 -1.47 11.33 6.31
CA ASN A 134 -2.24 12.11 7.26
C ASN A 134 -2.63 11.31 8.53
N ASP A 135 -1.97 10.17 8.78
CA ASP A 135 -2.22 9.28 9.93
C ASP A 135 -3.71 8.92 10.11
N VAL A 136 -4.37 8.61 8.99
CA VAL A 136 -5.72 8.05 8.99
C VAL A 136 -5.63 6.56 9.22
N CYS A 137 -6.38 6.06 10.19
CA CYS A 137 -6.53 4.63 10.48
C CYS A 137 -7.60 4.06 9.56
N VAL A 138 -7.21 3.08 8.74
CA VAL A 138 -8.10 2.47 7.76
C VAL A 138 -8.23 0.97 8.03
N GLU A 139 -9.47 0.52 8.16
CA GLU A 139 -9.84 -0.88 8.28
C GLU A 139 -10.78 -1.23 7.12
N PHE A 140 -10.65 -2.44 6.56
CA PHE A 140 -11.63 -2.95 5.60
C PHE A 140 -12.80 -3.55 6.38
N ASP A 141 -14.02 -3.20 6.00
CA ASP A 141 -15.22 -3.83 6.57
C ASP A 141 -15.32 -5.27 6.06
N GLN A 142 -14.82 -6.21 6.85
CA GLN A 142 -14.78 -7.63 6.49
C GLN A 142 -16.15 -8.33 6.57
N GLY A 143 -17.23 -7.58 6.85
CA GLY A 143 -18.53 -8.16 7.15
C GLY A 143 -18.51 -8.99 8.43
N ALA A 144 -19.69 -9.33 8.94
CA ALA A 144 -19.78 -10.40 9.91
C ALA A 144 -19.54 -11.72 9.17
N SER A 145 -18.43 -12.41 9.44
CA SER A 145 -18.34 -13.83 9.10
C SER A 145 -19.56 -14.51 9.72
N PRO A 146 -20.34 -15.33 8.99
CA PRO A 146 -21.31 -16.18 9.63
C PRO A 146 -20.51 -17.06 10.59
N GLN A 147 -20.63 -16.82 11.88
CA GLN A 147 -20.21 -17.83 12.85
C GLN A 147 -21.22 -18.95 12.69
N ASP A 148 -20.70 -20.12 12.33
CA ASP A 148 -21.43 -21.39 12.24
C ASP A 148 -22.43 -21.51 13.39
N GLY A 149 -23.72 -21.42 13.06
CA GLY A 149 -24.85 -21.70 13.94
C GLY A 149 -25.30 -23.13 13.82
#